data_AF-A0A9P0QGW6-F1
#
_entry.id   AF-A0A9P0QGW6-F1
#
_cell.length_a   1.000
_cell.length_b   1.000
_cell.length_c   1.000
_cell.angle_alpha   90.00
_cell.angle_beta   90.00
_cell.angle_gamma   90.00
#
_symmetry.space_group_name_H-M   'P 1'
#
loop_
_entity.id
_entity.type
_entity.pdbx_description
1 polymer ?
#
loop_
_entity_poly.entity_id
_entity_poly.type
_entity_poly.pdbx_seq_one_letter_code
_entity_poly.pdbx_strand_id
1 'polypeptide(L)' 'MSIMNSFVNDIFERIAAEASRLAHYNKRATITSREIQTAVRLFYRENWPSTQSAKVPKPSPSTPVQII' A
#
# COMPACT_ATOMS: atom_id res chain seq x y z
N MET A 1 27.48 -3.39 -7.35
CA MET A 1 26.13 -3.09 -6.79
C MET A 1 25.06 -3.14 -7.90
N SER A 2 24.85 -4.28 -8.56
CA SER A 2 23.83 -4.37 -9.64
C SER A 2 22.45 -4.78 -9.13
N ILE A 3 22.42 -5.64 -8.10
CA ILE A 3 21.18 -6.25 -7.59
C ILE A 3 20.22 -5.19 -7.03
N MET A 4 20.74 -4.25 -6.23
CA MET A 4 19.94 -3.15 -5.68
C MET A 4 19.37 -2.25 -6.78
N ASN A 5 20.13 -2.00 -7.85
CA ASN A 5 19.67 -1.18 -8.97
C ASN A 5 18.56 -1.89 -9.75
N SER A 6 18.73 -3.18 -10.05
CA SER A 6 17.70 -3.99 -10.69
C SER A 6 16.43 -4.11 -9.85
N PHE A 7 16.56 -4.21 -8.52
CA PHE A 7 15.41 -4.22 -7.60
C PHE A 7 14.61 -2.92 -7.65
N VAL A 8 15.29 -1.78 -7.65
CA VAL A 8 14.63 -0.47 -7.76
C VAL A 8 13.92 -0.34 -9.12
N ASN A 9 14.54 -0.80 -10.20
CA ASN A 9 13.93 -0.76 -11.53
C ASN A 9 12.69 -1.64 -11.65
N ASP A 10 12.72 -2.88 -11.15
CA ASP A 10 11.54 -3.78 -11.17
C ASP A 10 10.36 -3.19 -10.39
N ILE A 11 10.61 -2.60 -9.21
CA ILE A 11 9.56 -1.92 -8.43
C ILE A 11 9.03 -0.70 -9.17
N PHE A 12 9.92 0.12 -9.74
CA PHE A 12 9.53 1.32 -10.45
C PHE A 12 8.65 1.01 -11.67
N GLU A 13 9.04 0.02 -12.47
CA GLU A 13 8.27 -0.42 -13.65
C GLU A 13 6.86 -0.90 -13.27
N ARG A 14 6.75 -1.69 -12.19
CA ARG A 14 5.46 -2.18 -11.70
C ARG A 14 4.56 -1.03 -11.21
N ILE A 15 5.10 -0.09 -10.45
CA ILE A 15 4.33 1.07 -9.95
C ILE A 15 3.92 1.97 -11.11
N ALA A 16 4.81 2.23 -12.07
CA ALA A 16 4.52 3.07 -13.23
C ALA A 16 3.41 2.48 -14.11
N ALA A 17 3.47 1.16 -14.37
CA ALA A 17 2.43 0.45 -15.12
C ALA A 17 1.06 0.51 -14.42
N GLU A 18 1.04 0.33 -13.10
CA GLU A 18 -0.19 0.40 -12.31
C GLU A 18 -0.77 1.83 -12.25
N ALA A 19 0.10 2.83 -12.04
CA ALA A 19 -0.32 4.22 -12.04
C ALA A 19 -0.87 4.68 -13.40
N SER A 20 -0.28 4.20 -14.50
CA SER A 20 -0.80 4.44 -15.85
C SER A 20 -2.19 3.83 -16.04
N ARG A 21 -2.39 2.57 -15.60
CA ARG A 21 -3.72 1.93 -15.64
C ARG A 21 -4.75 2.70 -14.84
N LEU A 22 -4.40 3.17 -13.64
CA LEU A 22 -5.27 3.99 -12.81
C LEU A 22 -5.62 5.34 -13.46
N ALA A 23 -4.67 5.98 -14.14
CA ALA A 23 -4.94 7.21 -14.88
C ALA A 23 -5.92 6.95 -16.04
N HIS A 24 -5.73 5.86 -16.79
CA HIS A 24 -6.65 5.45 -17.85
C HIS A 24 -8.06 5.15 -17.33
N TYR A 25 -8.18 4.43 -16.20
CA TYR A 25 -9.49 4.17 -15.58
C TYR A 25 -10.22 5.45 -15.17
N ASN A 26 -9.47 6.44 -14.69
CA ASN A 26 -10.01 7.76 -14.35
C ASN A 26 -10.18 8.69 -15.57
N LYS A 27 -9.96 8.20 -16.80
CA LYS A 27 -10.02 8.96 -18.06
C LYS A 27 -9.12 10.21 -18.05
N ARG A 28 -7.97 10.11 -17.37
CA ARG A 28 -6.98 11.17 -17.26
C ARG A 28 -5.77 10.86 -18.13
N ALA A 29 -5.29 11.88 -18.84
CA ALA A 29 -4.06 11.81 -19.62
C ALA A 29 -2.80 12.06 -18.78
N THR A 30 -2.97 12.57 -17.55
CA THR A 30 -1.86 12.90 -16.63
C THR A 30 -1.92 11.99 -15.42
N ILE A 31 -0.82 11.29 -15.13
CA ILE A 31 -0.61 10.56 -13.88
C ILE A 31 -0.33 11.60 -12.78
N THR A 32 -1.15 11.61 -11.74
CA THR A 32 -0.96 12.49 -10.58
C THR A 32 -0.44 11.71 -9.37
N SER A 33 -0.08 12.42 -8.30
CA SER A 33 0.34 11.78 -7.05
C SER A 33 -0.70 10.83 -6.47
N ARG A 34 -1.99 11.01 -6.80
CA ARG A 34 -3.08 10.11 -6.39
C ARG A 34 -2.94 8.71 -7.00
N GLU A 35 -2.70 8.64 -8.30
CA GLU A 35 -2.51 7.36 -8.99
C GLU A 35 -1.25 6.67 -8.48
N ILE A 36 -0.16 7.41 -8.27
CA ILE A 36 1.08 6.86 -7.68
C ILE A 36 0.84 6.31 -6.27
N GLN A 37 0.21 7.07 -5.38
CA GLN A 37 -0.11 6.61 -4.02
C GLN A 37 -0.99 5.36 -4.01
N THR A 38 -1.93 5.28 -4.96
CA THR A 38 -2.84 4.13 -5.07
C THR A 38 -2.10 2.92 -5.63
N ALA A 39 -1.29 3.09 -6.67
CA ALA A 39 -0.43 2.04 -7.23
C ALA A 39 0.52 1.46 -6.18
N VAL A 40 1.18 2.32 -5.40
CA VAL A 40 2.04 1.93 -4.27
C VAL A 40 1.24 1.11 -3.24
N ARG A 41 0.05 1.57 -2.86
CA ARG A 41 -0.80 0.86 -1.90
C ARG A 41 -1.22 -0.52 -2.40
N LEU A 42 -1.53 -0.66 -3.69
CA LEU A 42 -1.86 -1.95 -4.30
C LEU A 42 -0.65 -2.87 -4.31
N PHE A 43 0.51 -2.37 -4.76
CA PHE A 43 1.76 -3.13 -4.80
C PHE A 43 2.14 -3.72 -3.43
N TYR A 44 2.13 -2.91 -2.37
CA TYR A 44 2.47 -3.40 -1.03
C TYR A 44 1.36 -4.22 -0.37
N ARG A 45 0.09 -4.05 -0.77
CA ARG A 45 -1.02 -4.84 -0.21
C ARG A 45 -1.07 -6.26 -0.78
N GLU A 46 -0.76 -6.43 -2.06
CA GLU A 46 -0.76 -7.75 -2.71
C GLU A 46 0.41 -8.64 -2.26
N ASN A 47 1.54 -8.02 -1.88
CA ASN A 47 2.77 -8.73 -1.55
C ASN A 47 3.05 -8.82 -0.05
N TRP A 48 2.20 -8.23 0.80
CA TRP A 48 2.27 -8.43 2.25
C TRP A 48 1.60 -9.77 2.61
N PRO A 49 2.28 -10.68 3.34
CA PRO A 49 1.61 -11.81 3.93
C PRO A 49 0.52 -11.27 4.87
N SER A 50 -0.73 -11.32 4.41
CA SER A 50 -1.90 -11.15 5.25
C SER A 50 -2.07 -12.40 6.11
N THR A 51 -1.00 -12.84 6.77
CA THR A 51 -1.03 -13.87 7.80
C THR A 51 -1.76 -13.25 8.98
N GLN A 52 -3.07 -13.48 9.05
CA GLN A 52 -3.80 -13.91 10.24
C GLN A 52 -3.32 -13.33 11.58
N SER A 53 -2.99 -12.04 11.65
CA SER A 53 -2.86 -11.36 12.92
C SER A 53 -4.27 -11.29 13.45
N ALA A 54 -4.60 -12.21 14.37
CA ALA A 54 -5.85 -12.20 15.11
C ALA A 54 -6.16 -10.73 15.42
N LYS A 55 -7.33 -10.24 14.98
CA LYS A 55 -7.82 -8.92 15.37
C LYS A 55 -7.80 -8.91 16.90
N VAL A 56 -6.75 -8.37 17.50
CA VAL A 56 -6.77 -8.07 18.93
C VAL A 56 -7.96 -7.13 19.08
N PRO A 57 -8.99 -7.50 19.86
CA PRO A 57 -10.11 -6.62 20.08
C PRO A 57 -9.54 -5.31 20.61
N LYS A 58 -9.81 -4.20 19.92
CA LYS A 58 -9.49 -2.88 20.44
C LYS A 58 -10.11 -2.78 21.85
N PRO A 59 -9.35 -2.49 22.91
CA PRO A 59 -9.95 -2.28 24.22
C PRO A 59 -10.94 -1.11 24.09
N SER A 60 -12.20 -1.37 24.46
CA SER A 60 -13.22 -0.32 24.50
C SER A 60 -12.80 0.70 25.57
N PRO A 61 -12.92 2.03 25.33
CA PRO A 61 -12.53 3.06 26.30
C PRO A 61 -13.32 3.07 27.63
N SER A 62 -14.16 2.06 27.88
CA SER A 62 -15.29 2.16 28.80
C SER A 62 -15.10 1.44 30.13
N THR A 63 -13.93 0.87 30.42
CA THR A 63 -13.69 0.27 31.74
C THR A 63 -12.97 1.30 32.62
N PRO A 64 -13.65 1.96 33.58
CA PRO A 64 -12.95 2.71 34.60
C PRO A 64 -12.07 1.72 35.37
N VAL A 65 -10.75 1.89 35.26
CA VAL A 65 -9.77 1.23 36.11
C VAL A 65 -10.09 1.67 37.54
N GLN A 66 -10.75 0.81 38.31
CA GLN A 66 -10.86 1.04 39.75
C GLN A 66 -9.48 0.79 40.34
N ILE A 67 -8.78 1.90 40.62
CA ILE A 67 -7.60 1.91 41.47
C ILE A 67 -8.08 1.54 42.87
N ILE A 68 -7.70 0.34 43.31
CA ILE A 68 -7.63 -0.07 44.72
C ILE A 68 -6.17 0.00 45.13
#